data_AF-A0A6M0AB82-F1
#
_entry.id   AF-A0A6M0AB82-F1
#
_cell.length_a   1.000
_cell.length_b   1.000
_cell.length_c   1.000
_cell.angle_alpha   90.00
_cell.angle_beta   90.00
_cell.angle_gamma   90.00
#
_symmetry.space_group_name_H-M   'P 1'
#
loop_
_entity.id
_entity.type
_entity.pdbx_description
1 polymer ?
#
loop_
_entity_poly.entity_id
_entity_poly.type
_entity_poly.pdbx_seq_one_letter_code
_entity_poly.pdbx_strand_id
1 'polypeptide(L)'
;MFNLTYEFKLKPTAKQVSLFENWLEQCRKVYNYALAERKDWYKSRSCQVNACSVRSEYIIPAEQTRPTYASQCRGLTAARKAIEELRAVQVHVLQQTLKRLEKAFVSMWEQGHGFPRFKKQGQMRSFVFPQLGVKPV
;
A
#
# COMPACT_ATOMS: atom_id res chain seq x y z
N MET A 1 33.09 -11.60 -0.56
CA MET A 1 32.04 -12.60 -0.25
C MET A 1 31.00 -12.53 -1.36
N PHE A 2 30.91 -13.53 -2.22
CA PHE A 2 29.90 -13.57 -3.29
C PHE A 2 28.61 -14.16 -2.73
N ASN A 3 27.53 -13.39 -2.70
CA ASN A 3 26.21 -13.90 -2.35
C ASN A 3 25.57 -14.47 -3.62
N LEU A 4 25.41 -15.80 -3.67
CA LEU A 4 24.67 -16.46 -4.74
C LEU A 4 23.16 -16.29 -4.49
N THR A 5 22.47 -15.67 -5.45
CA THR A 5 21.01 -15.52 -5.43
C THR A 5 20.43 -16.54 -6.40
N TYR A 6 19.47 -17.35 -5.92
CA TYR A 6 18.83 -18.38 -6.73
C TYR A 6 17.41 -17.96 -7.12
N GLU A 7 17.06 -18.19 -8.38
CA GLU A 7 15.71 -17.93 -8.90
C GLU A 7 15.05 -19.25 -9.27
N PHE A 8 13.87 -19.49 -8.69
CA PHE A 8 13.10 -20.71 -8.93
C PHE A 8 11.71 -20.38 -9.45
N LYS A 9 11.25 -21.15 -10.44
CA LYS A 9 9.88 -21.02 -10.96
C LYS A 9 8.90 -21.74 -10.04
N LEU A 10 7.97 -20.98 -9.45
CA LEU A 10 6.85 -21.55 -8.70
C LEU A 10 5.88 -22.26 -9.66
N LYS A 11 5.45 -23.48 -9.31
CA LYS A 11 4.37 -24.22 -10.00
C LYS A 11 3.17 -24.39 -9.07
N PRO A 12 2.34 -23.35 -8.89
CA PRO A 12 1.21 -23.40 -7.97
C PRO A 12 0.08 -24.29 -8.50
N THR A 13 -0.66 -24.90 -7.58
CA THR A 13 -1.94 -25.56 -7.85
C THR A 13 -3.04 -24.54 -8.15
N ALA A 14 -4.13 -24.97 -8.79
CA ALA A 14 -5.26 -24.07 -9.08
C ALA A 14 -5.82 -23.36 -7.82
N LYS A 15 -5.85 -24.05 -6.68
CA LYS A 15 -6.26 -23.48 -5.38
C LYS A 15 -5.29 -22.41 -4.87
N GLN A 16 -3.99 -22.59 -5.10
CA GLN A 16 -2.99 -21.59 -4.72
C GLN A 16 -3.05 -20.36 -5.63
N VAL A 17 -3.34 -20.55 -6.92
CA VAL A 17 -3.52 -19.43 -7.86
C VAL A 17 -4.67 -18.52 -7.41
N SER A 18 -5.85 -19.09 -7.12
CA SER A 18 -6.98 -18.29 -6.64
C SER A 18 -6.71 -17.59 -5.31
N LEU A 19 -5.96 -18.24 -4.41
CA LEU A 19 -5.49 -17.62 -3.16
C LEU A 19 -4.57 -16.42 -3.43
N PHE A 20 -3.60 -16.55 -4.35
CA PHE A 20 -2.68 -15.48 -4.70
C PHE A 20 -3.39 -14.31 -5.39
N GLU A 21 -4.38 -14.58 -6.24
CA GLU A 21 -5.23 -13.55 -6.86
C GLU A 21 -6.01 -12.78 -5.80
N ASN A 22 -6.57 -13.46 -4.80
CA ASN A 22 -7.23 -12.82 -3.68
C ASN A 22 -6.23 -11.93 -2.90
N TRP A 23 -5.04 -12.44 -2.59
CA TRP A 23 -4.02 -11.67 -1.88
C TRP A 23 -3.56 -10.44 -2.67
N LEU A 24 -3.40 -10.55 -3.99
CA LEU A 24 -3.07 -9.42 -4.87
C LEU A 24 -4.16 -8.35 -4.83
N GLU A 25 -5.43 -8.75 -4.74
CA GLU A 25 -6.55 -7.84 -4.62
C GLU A 25 -6.57 -7.13 -3.27
N GLN A 26 -6.31 -7.83 -2.16
CA GLN A 26 -6.14 -7.19 -0.85
C GLN A 26 -4.96 -6.22 -0.82
N CYS A 27 -3.85 -6.59 -1.44
CA CYS A 27 -2.69 -5.73 -1.62
C CYS A 27 -3.03 -4.45 -2.40
N ARG A 28 -3.86 -4.56 -3.44
CA ARG A 28 -4.36 -3.43 -4.23
C ARG A 28 -5.24 -2.51 -3.38
N LYS A 29 -6.17 -3.06 -2.61
CA LYS A 29 -7.04 -2.30 -1.69
C LYS A 29 -6.22 -1.52 -0.68
N VAL A 30 -5.27 -2.17 0.00
CA VAL A 30 -4.36 -1.53 0.97
C VAL A 30 -3.53 -0.42 0.33
N TYR A 31 -2.96 -0.67 -0.86
CA TYR A 31 -2.18 0.34 -1.58
C TYR A 31 -3.04 1.57 -1.93
N ASN A 32 -4.24 1.37 -2.46
CA ASN A 32 -5.11 2.45 -2.88
C ASN A 32 -5.65 3.26 -1.70
N TYR A 33 -6.03 2.59 -0.60
CA TYR A 33 -6.46 3.26 0.62
C TYR A 33 -5.34 4.14 1.17
N ALA A 34 -4.15 3.58 1.34
CA ALA A 34 -2.99 4.33 1.83
C ALA A 34 -2.56 5.46 0.89
N LEU A 35 -2.73 5.30 -0.43
CA LEU A 35 -2.49 6.35 -1.41
C LEU A 35 -3.53 7.47 -1.31
N ALA A 36 -4.80 7.13 -1.06
CA ALA A 36 -5.87 8.10 -0.88
C ALA A 36 -5.59 8.97 0.35
N GLU A 37 -5.30 8.38 1.51
CA GLU A 37 -4.98 9.13 2.73
C GLU A 37 -3.86 10.16 2.52
N ARG A 38 -2.78 9.78 1.81
CA ARG A 38 -1.67 10.68 1.52
C ARG A 38 -2.06 11.81 0.57
N LYS A 39 -2.88 11.49 -0.45
CA LYS A 39 -3.38 12.49 -1.41
C LYS A 39 -4.35 13.46 -0.75
N ASP A 40 -5.23 12.97 0.10
CA ASP A 40 -6.22 13.78 0.80
C ASP A 40 -5.53 14.72 1.79
N TRP A 41 -4.54 14.21 2.54
CA TRP A 41 -3.70 15.04 3.41
C TRP A 41 -2.97 16.17 2.66
N TYR A 42 -2.41 15.87 1.47
CA TYR A 42 -1.75 16.87 0.64
C TYR A 42 -2.75 17.90 0.11
N LYS A 43 -3.88 17.42 -0.44
CA LYS A 43 -4.90 18.28 -1.05
C LYS A 43 -5.59 19.19 -0.03
N SER A 44 -5.79 18.73 1.20
CA SER A 44 -6.37 19.55 2.26
C SER A 44 -5.48 20.72 2.67
N ARG A 45 -4.19 20.69 2.30
CA ARG A 45 -3.20 21.73 2.59
C ARG A 45 -2.82 22.53 1.35
N SER A 46 -3.13 22.01 0.16
CA SER A 46 -3.00 22.73 -1.11
C SER A 46 -4.29 23.51 -1.40
N CYS A 47 -4.67 24.45 -0.54
CA CYS A 47 -5.73 25.41 -0.86
C CYS A 47 -5.12 26.64 -1.55
N GLN A 48 -5.93 27.32 -2.37
CA GLN A 48 -5.52 28.61 -2.93
C GLN A 48 -5.52 29.63 -1.79
N VAL A 49 -4.48 30.47 -1.72
CA VAL A 49 -4.36 31.48 -0.66
C VAL A 49 -5.57 32.42 -0.62
N ASN A 50 -6.19 32.67 -1.78
CA ASN A 50 -7.26 33.65 -1.97
C ASN A 50 -8.63 33.03 -2.29
N ALA A 51 -8.80 31.71 -2.20
CA ALA A 51 -10.08 31.08 -2.53
C ALA A 51 -10.31 29.75 -1.82
N CYS A 52 -11.55 29.53 -1.36
CA CYS A 52 -12.04 28.26 -0.83
C CYS A 52 -13.07 27.64 -1.78
N SER A 53 -13.19 26.32 -1.75
CA SER A 53 -14.18 25.57 -2.53
C SER A 53 -15.55 25.64 -1.86
N VAL A 54 -16.56 26.07 -2.61
CA VAL A 54 -17.96 26.10 -2.11
C VAL A 54 -18.63 24.72 -2.18
N ARG A 55 -18.07 23.78 -2.94
CA ARG A 55 -18.68 22.47 -3.20
C ARG A 55 -18.28 21.40 -2.20
N SER A 56 -17.01 21.37 -1.84
CA SER A 56 -16.44 20.31 -1.01
C SER A 56 -15.14 20.79 -0.39
N GLU A 57 -14.97 20.50 0.91
CA GLU A 57 -13.76 20.76 1.68
C GLU A 57 -13.34 19.52 2.46
N TYR A 58 -12.05 19.44 2.79
CA TYR A 58 -11.51 18.33 3.56
C TYR A 58 -11.74 18.54 5.05
N ILE A 59 -12.36 17.56 5.71
CA ILE A 59 -12.53 17.53 7.17
C ILE A 59 -11.31 16.84 7.79
N ILE A 60 -10.14 17.49 7.69
CA ILE A 60 -8.88 17.00 8.26
C ILE A 60 -8.31 18.07 9.20
N PRO A 61 -8.03 17.75 10.48
CA PRO A 61 -7.44 18.70 11.41
C PRO A 61 -6.11 19.28 10.88
N ALA A 62 -5.86 20.57 11.18
CA ALA A 62 -4.61 21.23 10.81
C ALA A 62 -3.40 20.52 11.42
N GLU A 63 -3.50 20.14 12.70
CA GLU A 63 -2.50 19.40 13.47
C GLU A 63 -2.24 17.96 12.99
N GLN A 64 -3.05 17.46 12.05
CA GLN A 64 -2.89 16.11 11.54
C GLN A 64 -1.53 15.96 10.84
N THR A 65 -0.68 15.12 11.39
CA THR A 65 0.63 14.80 10.79
C THR A 65 0.49 14.05 9.47
N ARG A 66 1.48 14.22 8.58
CA ARG A 66 1.52 13.53 7.29
C ARG A 66 1.47 12.00 7.47
N PRO A 67 0.60 11.27 6.76
CA PRO A 67 0.62 9.81 6.75
C PRO A 67 1.97 9.29 6.25
N THR A 68 2.69 8.60 7.14
CA THR A 68 3.96 7.91 6.85
C THR A 68 3.76 6.40 6.77
N TYR A 69 4.73 5.69 6.19
CA TYR A 69 4.77 4.22 6.22
C TYR A 69 4.49 3.65 7.63
N ALA A 70 5.14 4.18 8.66
CA ALA A 70 4.97 3.69 10.03
C ALA A 70 3.53 3.90 10.55
N SER A 71 2.94 5.08 10.31
CA SER A 71 1.56 5.36 10.70
C SER A 71 0.55 4.45 10.00
N GLN A 72 0.74 4.21 8.70
CA GLN A 72 -0.14 3.36 7.90
C GLN A 72 0.01 1.88 8.24
N CYS A 73 1.21 1.43 8.62
CA CYS A 73 1.41 0.09 9.17
C CYS A 73 0.69 -0.11 10.50
N ARG A 74 0.64 0.91 11.38
CA ARG A 74 -0.17 0.85 12.62
C ARG A 74 -1.66 0.77 12.30
N GLY A 75 -2.15 1.59 11.38
CA GLY A 75 -3.53 1.55 10.91
C GLY A 75 -3.90 0.19 10.29
N LEU A 76 -3.00 -0.38 9.48
CA LEU A 76 -3.16 -1.72 8.91
C LEU A 76 -3.28 -2.81 9.98
N THR A 77 -2.47 -2.76 11.03
CA THR A 77 -2.56 -3.71 12.16
C THR A 77 -3.93 -3.63 12.85
N ALA A 78 -4.47 -2.42 13.03
CA ALA A 78 -5.83 -2.25 13.56
C ALA A 78 -6.89 -2.77 12.59
N ALA A 79 -6.78 -2.44 11.30
CA ALA A 79 -7.72 -2.88 10.26
C ALA A 79 -7.78 -4.41 10.11
N ARG A 80 -6.65 -5.11 10.26
CA ARG A 80 -6.59 -6.59 10.26
C ARG A 80 -7.37 -7.23 11.41
N LYS A 81 -7.62 -6.50 12.51
CA LYS A 81 -8.46 -7.01 13.61
C LYS A 81 -9.94 -6.99 13.22
N ALA A 82 -10.36 -6.02 12.42
CA ALA A 82 -11.75 -5.86 12.00
C ALA A 82 -12.09 -6.58 10.67
N ILE A 83 -11.14 -6.67 9.74
CA ILE A 83 -11.37 -7.17 8.38
C ILE A 83 -10.68 -8.53 8.22
N GLU A 84 -11.49 -9.59 8.12
CA GLU A 84 -10.99 -10.97 7.99
C GLU A 84 -10.21 -11.20 6.70
N GLU A 85 -10.60 -10.57 5.58
CA GLU A 85 -9.87 -10.67 4.31
C GLU A 85 -8.41 -10.17 4.43
N LEU A 86 -8.16 -9.15 5.23
CA LEU A 86 -6.80 -8.64 5.46
C LEU A 86 -6.01 -9.53 6.43
N ARG A 87 -6.71 -10.24 7.31
CA ARG A 87 -6.11 -11.18 8.25
C ARG A 87 -5.60 -12.43 7.53
N ALA A 88 -6.34 -12.90 6.52
CA ALA A 88 -5.98 -14.04 5.69
C ALA A 88 -4.66 -13.86 4.92
N VAL A 89 -4.26 -12.61 4.64
CA VAL A 89 -2.96 -12.32 4.01
C VAL A 89 -1.88 -12.21 5.07
N GLN A 90 -0.68 -12.74 4.78
CA GLN A 90 0.48 -12.57 5.65
C GLN A 90 0.80 -11.08 5.88
N VAL A 91 1.11 -10.69 7.11
CA VAL A 91 1.32 -9.28 7.49
C VAL A 91 2.46 -8.61 6.75
N HIS A 92 3.56 -9.33 6.52
CA HIS A 92 4.72 -8.77 5.85
C HIS A 92 4.46 -8.46 4.37
N VAL A 93 3.59 -9.23 3.70
CA VAL A 93 3.17 -8.93 2.34
C VAL A 93 2.46 -7.58 2.28
N LEU A 94 1.48 -7.35 3.17
CA LEU A 94 0.75 -6.08 3.24
C LEU A 94 1.65 -4.90 3.68
N GLN A 95 2.63 -5.14 4.54
CA GLN A 95 3.62 -4.11 4.87
C GLN A 95 4.52 -3.80 3.67
N GLN A 96 4.93 -4.79 2.88
CA GLN A 96 5.72 -4.55 1.67
C GLN A 96 4.95 -3.76 0.61
N THR A 97 3.63 -3.89 0.52
CA THR A 97 2.83 -3.05 -0.40
C THR A 97 2.84 -1.59 0.03
N LEU A 98 2.74 -1.31 1.34
CA LEU A 98 2.91 0.04 1.88
C LEU A 98 4.35 0.56 1.67
N LYS A 99 5.36 -0.30 1.77
CA LYS A 99 6.75 0.08 1.48
C LYS A 99 6.96 0.39 0.00
N ARG A 100 6.28 -0.31 -0.90
CA ARG A 100 6.24 0.01 -2.34
C ARG A 100 5.59 1.36 -2.60
N LEU A 101 4.52 1.71 -1.87
CA LEU A 101 3.92 3.03 -1.92
C LEU A 101 4.89 4.12 -1.44
N GLU A 102 5.57 3.89 -0.32
CA GLU A 102 6.58 4.81 0.21
C GLU A 102 7.66 5.10 -0.82
N LYS A 103 8.25 4.07 -1.43
CA LYS A 103 9.25 4.22 -2.49
C LYS A 103 8.73 5.08 -3.65
N ALA A 104 7.50 4.86 -4.09
CA ALA A 104 6.91 5.65 -5.17
C ALA A 104 6.73 7.14 -4.79
N PHE A 105 6.40 7.43 -3.52
CA PHE A 105 6.32 8.80 -3.01
C PHE A 105 7.70 9.46 -2.83
N VAL A 106 8.70 8.71 -2.39
CA VAL A 106 10.08 9.20 -2.28
C VAL A 106 10.62 9.52 -3.66
N SER A 107 10.48 8.62 -4.63
CA SER A 107 10.88 8.87 -6.03
C SER A 107 10.13 10.05 -6.67
N MET A 108 8.87 10.29 -6.30
CA MET A 108 8.14 11.50 -6.73
C MET A 108 8.83 12.78 -6.25
N TRP A 109 9.25 12.82 -4.98
CA TRP A 109 9.85 14.01 -4.37
C TRP A 109 11.32 14.21 -4.77
N GLU A 110 12.11 13.14 -4.74
CA GLU A 110 13.56 13.19 -4.98
C GLU A 110 13.92 13.19 -6.47
N GLN A 111 13.13 12.53 -7.32
CA GLN A 111 13.43 12.35 -8.73
C GLN A 111 12.48 13.13 -9.65
N GLY A 112 11.58 13.94 -9.08
CA GLY A 112 10.63 14.76 -9.85
C GLY A 112 9.57 13.95 -10.61
N HIS A 113 9.34 12.69 -10.24
CA HIS A 113 8.25 11.91 -10.82
C HIS A 113 6.88 12.46 -10.40
N GLY A 114 5.84 12.16 -11.18
CA GLY A 114 4.46 12.54 -10.83
C GLY A 114 3.89 11.72 -9.67
N PHE A 115 2.78 12.20 -9.10
CA PHE A 115 2.08 11.51 -8.01
C PHE A 115 1.76 10.04 -8.34
N PRO A 116 1.93 9.12 -7.36
CA PRO A 116 1.55 7.73 -7.57
C PRO A 116 0.08 7.60 -7.97
N ARG A 117 -0.20 6.66 -8.88
CA ARG A 117 -1.53 6.42 -9.42
C ARG A 117 -2.23 5.28 -8.71
N PHE A 118 -3.55 5.40 -8.56
CA PHE A 118 -4.38 4.31 -8.08
C PHE A 118 -4.27 3.09 -9.00
N LYS A 119 -4.29 1.91 -8.40
CA LYS A 119 -4.21 0.63 -9.09
C LYS A 119 -5.61 0.12 -9.41
N LYS A 120 -5.86 -0.10 -10.70
CA LYS A 120 -7.09 -0.79 -11.16
C LYS A 120 -6.99 -2.28 -10.83
N GLN A 121 -8.14 -2.96 -10.81
CA GLN A 121 -8.20 -4.41 -10.65
C GLN A 121 -7.30 -5.10 -11.68
N GLY A 122 -6.57 -6.15 -11.27
CA GLY A 122 -5.63 -6.88 -12.13
C GLY A 122 -4.31 -6.16 -12.46
N GLN A 123 -4.09 -4.91 -12.04
CA GLN A 123 -2.80 -4.22 -12.25
C GLN A 123 -1.73 -4.60 -11.24
N MET A 124 -2.13 -5.08 -10.05
CA MET A 124 -1.19 -5.62 -9.07
C MET A 124 -0.84 -7.05 -9.51
N ARG A 125 0.39 -7.26 -10.00
CA ARG A 125 0.85 -8.55 -10.54
C ARG A 125 1.89 -9.27 -9.68
N SER A 126 2.38 -8.59 -8.64
CA SER A 126 3.44 -9.12 -7.78
C SER A 126 3.29 -8.64 -6.36
N PHE A 127 3.73 -9.50 -5.45
CA PHE A 127 3.84 -9.24 -4.02
C PHE A 127 5.10 -9.96 -3.50
N VAL A 128 5.62 -9.52 -2.36
CA VAL A 128 6.92 -9.95 -1.86
C VAL A 128 6.76 -10.50 -0.45
N PHE A 129 7.31 -11.69 -0.23
CA PHE A 129 7.58 -12.25 1.09
C PHE A 129 9.00 -11.89 1.49
N PRO A 130 9.22 -10.94 2.42
CA PRO A 130 10.58 -10.60 2.85
C PRO A 130 11.21 -11.70 3.68
N GLN A 131 10.38 -12.49 4.37
CA GLN A 131 10.78 -13.66 5.15
C GLN A 131 9.72 -14.74 4.96
N LEU A 132 10.18 -15.94 4.62
CA LEU A 132 9.34 -17.14 4.59
C LEU A 132 9.33 -17.71 6.00
N GLY A 133 8.17 -17.69 6.66
CA GLY A 133 7.98 -18.38 7.94
C GLY A 133 7.91 -19.89 7.75
N VAL A 134 7.75 -20.62 8.86
CA VAL A 134 7.68 -22.10 8.87
C VAL A 134 6.52 -22.65 8.02
N LYS A 135 5.43 -21.87 7.84
CA LYS A 135 4.29 -22.17 6.95
C LYS A 135 3.78 -20.89 6.25
N PRO A 136 4.24 -20.59 5.02
CA PRO A 136 3.90 -19.35 4.32
C PRO A 136 2.58 -19.41 3.51
N VAL A 137 1.93 -20.58 3.43
CA VAL A 137 0.70 -20.84 2.69
C VAL A 137 -0.26 -21.65 3.56
#